data_AF-G4CPM6-F1
#
_entry.id   AF-G4CPM6-F1
#
_cell.length_a   1.000
_cell.length_b   1.000
_cell.length_c   1.000
_cell.angle_alpha   90.00
_cell.angle_beta   90.00
_cell.angle_gamma   90.00
#
_symmetry.space_group_name_H-M   'P 1'
#
loop_
_entity.id
_entity.type
_entity.pdbx_description
1 polymer ?
#
loop_
_entity_poly.entity_id
_entity_poly.type
_entity_poly.pdbx_seq_one_letter_code
_entity_poly.pdbx_strand_id
1 'polypeptide(L)'
;MAETDNQPKLQQDEEQLRAAELKKSKAKIRTIRIWLWVIAGLFAAFFFLSQCAMSKPKAKAAIIESCIKNVPFTDKWQADLKARGLESQSEKLIQDYCVCMWDEPLEKLTDKQIRSMSKIDAKAQLDLLGGADAFEKRDEQCVARLK
;
A
#
# COMPACT_ATOMS: atom_id res chain seq x y z
N MET A 1 -28.17 -2.69 -79.32
CA MET A 1 -28.24 -3.50 -78.08
C MET A 1 -26.83 -3.68 -77.57
N ALA A 2 -26.40 -2.87 -76.60
CA ALA A 2 -25.10 -3.00 -75.94
C ALA A 2 -25.18 -2.36 -74.55
N GLU A 3 -26.01 -2.93 -73.68
CA GLU A 3 -26.21 -2.42 -72.32
C GLU A 3 -26.39 -3.58 -71.34
N THR A 4 -25.42 -4.50 -71.29
CA THR A 4 -25.38 -5.55 -70.26
C THR A 4 -23.97 -5.94 -69.79
N ASP A 5 -22.89 -5.43 -70.40
CA ASP A 5 -21.51 -5.87 -70.03
C ASP A 5 -20.89 -5.08 -68.86
N ASN A 6 -21.37 -3.86 -68.58
CA ASN A 6 -20.70 -2.95 -67.63
C ASN A 6 -21.18 -3.11 -66.17
N GLN A 7 -22.39 -3.63 -65.97
CA GLN A 7 -23.05 -3.71 -64.66
C GLN A 7 -22.43 -4.74 -63.68
N PRO A 8 -22.02 -5.96 -64.10
CA PRO A 8 -21.42 -6.91 -63.15
C PRO A 8 -20.01 -6.50 -62.69
N LYS A 9 -19.28 -5.73 -63.52
CA LYS A 9 -17.91 -5.29 -63.21
C LYS A 9 -17.89 -4.19 -62.14
N LEU A 10 -18.79 -3.21 -62.24
CA LEU A 10 -18.92 -2.15 -61.24
C LEU A 10 -19.31 -2.70 -59.86
N GLN A 11 -20.25 -3.66 -59.82
CA GLN A 11 -20.68 -4.29 -58.58
C GLN A 11 -19.57 -5.11 -57.92
N GLN A 12 -18.75 -5.81 -58.70
CA GLN A 12 -17.59 -6.56 -58.19
C GLN A 12 -16.50 -5.64 -57.64
N ASP A 13 -16.23 -4.50 -58.29
CA ASP A 13 -15.25 -3.54 -57.83
C ASP A 13 -15.70 -2.85 -56.52
N GLU A 14 -16.99 -2.52 -56.38
CA GLU A 14 -17.55 -1.97 -55.14
C GLU A 14 -17.53 -2.97 -53.97
N GLU A 15 -17.85 -4.25 -54.20
CA GLU A 15 -17.73 -5.29 -53.18
C GLU A 15 -16.28 -5.55 -52.76
N GLN A 16 -15.33 -5.51 -53.71
CA GLN A 16 -13.91 -5.68 -53.41
C GLN A 16 -13.33 -4.50 -52.64
N LEU A 17 -13.72 -3.26 -52.97
CA LEU A 17 -13.34 -2.06 -52.22
C LEU A 17 -13.87 -2.10 -50.79
N ARG A 18 -15.15 -2.44 -50.58
CA ARG A 18 -15.74 -2.59 -49.24
C ARG A 18 -15.06 -3.71 -48.44
N ALA A 19 -14.76 -4.85 -49.08
CA ALA A 19 -14.05 -5.95 -48.42
C ALA A 19 -12.60 -5.56 -48.03
N ALA A 20 -11.92 -4.74 -48.83
CA ALA A 20 -10.58 -4.23 -48.53
C ALA A 20 -10.60 -3.21 -47.39
N GLU A 21 -11.59 -2.33 -47.33
CA GLU A 21 -11.77 -1.37 -46.23
C GLU A 21 -12.11 -2.06 -44.91
N LEU A 22 -12.97 -3.08 -44.94
CA LEU A 22 -13.30 -3.89 -43.76
C LEU A 22 -12.08 -4.69 -43.24
N LYS A 23 -11.21 -5.17 -44.12
CA LYS A 23 -9.95 -5.84 -43.72
C LYS A 23 -8.98 -4.84 -43.08
N LYS A 24 -8.86 -3.64 -43.63
CA LYS A 24 -8.01 -2.56 -43.07
C LYS A 24 -8.54 -2.07 -41.72
N SER A 25 -9.85 -1.93 -41.54
CA SER A 25 -10.44 -1.52 -40.25
C SER A 25 -10.30 -2.62 -39.20
N LYS A 26 -10.51 -3.90 -39.55
CA LYS A 26 -10.27 -5.04 -38.65
C LYS A 26 -8.79 -5.14 -38.22
N ALA A 27 -7.85 -4.88 -39.12
CA ALA A 27 -6.42 -4.84 -38.79
C ALA A 27 -6.09 -3.71 -37.80
N LYS A 28 -6.65 -2.50 -38.00
CA LYS A 28 -6.50 -1.37 -37.08
C LYS A 28 -7.08 -1.68 -35.69
N ILE A 29 -8.26 -2.29 -35.63
CA ILE A 29 -8.90 -2.71 -34.37
C ILE A 29 -8.03 -3.74 -33.63
N ARG A 30 -7.41 -4.67 -34.34
CA ARG A 30 -6.52 -5.68 -33.73
C ARG A 30 -5.29 -5.01 -33.10
N THR A 31 -4.68 -4.04 -33.78
CA THR A 31 -3.55 -3.27 -33.25
C THR A 31 -3.94 -2.45 -32.02
N ILE A 32 -5.08 -1.74 -32.07
CA ILE A 32 -5.59 -0.97 -30.93
C ILE A 32 -5.83 -1.88 -29.73
N ARG A 33 -6.43 -3.05 -29.96
CA ARG A 33 -6.68 -4.04 -28.89
C ARG A 33 -5.37 -4.52 -28.25
N ILE A 34 -4.35 -4.84 -29.05
CA ILE A 34 -3.04 -5.27 -28.53
C ILE A 34 -2.42 -4.16 -27.69
N TRP A 35 -2.43 -2.91 -28.18
CA TRP A 35 -1.92 -1.77 -27.42
C TRP A 35 -2.70 -1.53 -26.12
N LEU A 36 -4.01 -1.75 -26.11
CA LEU A 36 -4.84 -1.71 -24.90
C LEU A 36 -4.40 -2.74 -23.86
N TRP A 37 -4.10 -3.98 -24.28
CA TRP A 37 -3.59 -5.02 -23.38
C TRP A 37 -2.19 -4.69 -22.84
N VAL A 38 -1.32 -4.08 -23.65
CA VAL A 38 0.01 -3.63 -23.20
C VAL A 38 -0.12 -2.51 -22.15
N ILE A 39 -0.96 -1.51 -22.40
CA ILE A 39 -1.22 -0.42 -21.46
C ILE A 39 -1.85 -0.96 -20.17
N ALA A 40 -2.84 -1.84 -20.28
CA ALA A 40 -3.45 -2.50 -19.11
C ALA A 40 -2.42 -3.30 -18.30
N GLY A 41 -1.51 -4.02 -18.98
CA GLY A 41 -0.41 -4.73 -18.34
C GLY A 41 0.57 -3.81 -17.61
N LEU A 42 0.92 -2.67 -18.21
CA LEU A 42 1.77 -1.65 -17.58
C LEU A 42 1.10 -1.03 -16.35
N PHE A 43 -0.19 -0.71 -16.43
CA PHE A 43 -0.95 -0.20 -15.28
C PHE A 43 -1.09 -1.26 -14.17
N ALA A 44 -1.34 -2.52 -14.52
CA ALA A 44 -1.38 -3.60 -13.54
C ALA A 44 -0.03 -3.78 -12.85
N ALA A 45 1.07 -3.83 -13.61
CA ALA A 45 2.42 -3.92 -13.06
C ALA A 45 2.75 -2.72 -12.16
N PHE A 46 2.43 -1.50 -12.60
CA PHE A 46 2.64 -0.28 -11.81
C PHE A 46 1.79 -0.26 -10.53
N PHE A 47 0.54 -0.72 -10.60
CA PHE A 47 -0.34 -0.84 -9.44
C PHE A 47 0.23 -1.82 -8.41
N PHE A 48 0.68 -3.00 -8.84
CA PHE A 48 1.31 -3.97 -7.93
C PHE A 48 2.63 -3.46 -7.33
N LEU A 49 3.46 -2.77 -8.12
CA LEU A 49 4.69 -2.13 -7.61
C LEU A 49 4.38 -1.02 -6.59
N SER A 50 3.33 -0.22 -6.83
CA SER A 50 2.87 0.82 -5.91
C SER A 50 2.38 0.26 -4.57
N GLN A 51 1.68 -0.90 -4.59
CA GLN A 51 1.26 -1.60 -3.37
C GLN A 51 2.44 -2.14 -2.55
N CYS A 52 3.60 -2.40 -3.17
CA CYS A 52 4.81 -2.78 -2.45
C CYS A 52 5.49 -1.59 -1.78
N ALA A 53 5.50 -0.40 -2.40
CA ALA A 53 6.13 0.80 -1.83
C ALA A 53 5.31 1.46 -0.71
N MET A 54 3.97 1.33 -0.75
CA MET A 54 3.08 1.96 0.24
C MET A 54 2.78 1.10 1.48
N SER A 55 3.45 -0.05 1.65
CA SER A 55 3.06 -1.02 2.67
C SER A 55 3.72 -0.83 4.03
N LYS A 56 4.98 -0.37 4.04
CA LYS A 56 5.71 0.07 5.23
C LYS A 56 4.98 1.14 6.06
N PRO A 57 4.58 2.31 5.50
CA PRO A 57 3.95 3.36 6.29
C PRO A 57 2.58 2.93 6.83
N LYS A 58 1.81 2.13 6.08
CA LYS A 58 0.53 1.58 6.55
C LYS A 58 0.69 0.60 7.71
N ALA A 59 1.67 -0.28 7.63
CA ALA A 59 1.93 -1.26 8.68
C ALA A 59 2.42 -0.58 9.98
N LYS A 60 3.29 0.44 9.84
CA LYS A 60 3.73 1.29 10.96
C LYS A 60 2.55 2.00 11.64
N ALA A 61 1.69 2.64 10.84
CA ALA A 61 0.51 3.33 11.34
C ALA A 61 -0.42 2.38 12.12
N ALA A 62 -0.61 1.14 11.65
CA ALA A 62 -1.44 0.15 12.34
C ALA A 62 -0.86 -0.23 13.72
N ILE A 63 0.47 -0.35 13.86
CA ILE A 63 1.11 -0.64 15.16
C ILE A 63 0.96 0.56 16.10
N ILE A 64 1.18 1.78 15.61
CA ILE A 64 1.02 3.01 16.42
C ILE A 64 -0.45 3.18 16.85
N GLU A 65 -1.40 2.93 15.94
CA GLU A 65 -2.83 2.98 16.27
C GLU A 65 -3.21 1.92 17.31
N SER A 66 -2.66 0.72 17.21
CA SER A 66 -2.82 -0.33 18.22
C SER A 66 -2.23 0.10 19.57
N CYS A 67 -1.08 0.76 19.58
CA CYS A 67 -0.50 1.33 20.81
C CYS A 67 -1.44 2.35 21.44
N ILE A 68 -1.92 3.32 20.65
CA ILE A 68 -2.83 4.38 21.12
C ILE A 68 -4.11 3.78 21.74
N LYS A 69 -4.63 2.69 21.14
CA LYS A 69 -5.82 2.01 21.64
C LYS A 69 -5.58 1.19 22.90
N ASN A 70 -4.40 0.62 23.13
CA ASN A 70 -4.19 -0.37 24.20
C ASN A 70 -3.42 0.18 25.40
N VAL A 71 -2.42 1.05 25.19
CA VAL A 71 -1.57 1.58 26.27
C VAL A 71 -2.34 2.33 27.36
N PRO A 72 -3.39 3.12 27.07
CA PRO A 72 -4.17 3.80 28.11
C PRO A 72 -4.77 2.87 29.16
N PHE A 73 -4.97 1.59 28.82
CA PHE A 73 -5.56 0.58 29.69
C PHE A 73 -4.52 -0.22 30.49
N THR A 74 -3.23 0.13 30.39
CA THR A 74 -2.17 -0.54 31.15
C THR A 74 -1.91 0.16 32.48
N ASP A 75 -1.74 -0.62 33.54
CA ASP A 75 -1.43 -0.09 34.88
C ASP A 75 -0.12 0.71 34.90
N LYS A 76 0.85 0.28 34.10
CA LYS A 76 2.14 0.95 33.95
C LYS A 76 2.00 2.38 33.43
N TRP A 77 1.24 2.57 32.35
CA TRP A 77 1.01 3.91 31.78
C TRP A 77 0.37 4.87 32.78
N GLN A 78 -0.63 4.40 33.52
CA GLN A 78 -1.28 5.20 34.55
C GLN A 78 -0.32 5.55 35.70
N ALA A 79 0.51 4.60 36.12
CA ALA A 79 1.54 4.83 37.12
C ALA A 79 2.61 5.85 36.65
N ASP A 80 3.04 5.76 35.40
CA ASP A 80 4.03 6.66 34.80
C ASP A 80 3.51 8.09 34.69
N LEU A 81 2.25 8.27 34.28
CA LEU A 81 1.61 9.58 34.25
C LEU A 81 1.41 10.15 35.66
N LYS A 82 1.00 9.31 36.61
CA LYS A 82 0.85 9.68 38.01
C LYS A 82 2.14 10.18 38.65
N ALA A 83 3.23 9.46 38.42
CA ALA A 83 4.56 9.83 38.91
C ALA A 83 5.01 11.21 38.38
N ARG A 84 4.46 11.64 37.24
CA ARG A 84 4.78 12.92 36.59
C ARG A 84 3.71 14.00 36.76
N GLY A 85 2.61 13.70 37.44
CA GLY A 85 1.49 14.63 37.59
C GLY A 85 0.73 14.93 36.29
N LEU A 86 0.77 13.99 35.33
CA LEU A 86 0.19 14.14 33.98
C LEU A 86 -1.07 13.28 33.77
N GLU A 87 -1.69 12.77 34.83
CA GLU A 87 -2.86 11.87 34.78
C GLU A 87 -4.00 12.44 33.92
N SER A 88 -4.26 13.76 34.02
CA SER A 88 -5.33 14.45 33.28
C SER A 88 -5.04 14.65 31.79
N GLN A 89 -3.81 14.37 31.35
CA GLN A 89 -3.36 14.61 29.97
C GLN A 89 -3.15 13.30 29.18
N SER A 90 -3.53 12.15 29.74
CA SER A 90 -3.33 10.82 29.13
C SER A 90 -3.71 10.76 27.64
N GLU A 91 -4.92 11.21 27.29
CA GLU A 91 -5.42 11.17 25.91
C GLU A 91 -4.65 12.08 24.94
N LYS A 92 -4.04 13.16 25.45
CA LYS A 92 -3.23 14.08 24.64
C LYS A 92 -1.81 13.54 24.43
N LEU A 93 -1.27 12.89 25.45
CA LEU A 93 0.13 12.44 25.48
C LEU A 93 0.32 11.06 24.85
N ILE A 94 -0.74 10.26 24.72
CA ILE A 94 -0.63 8.89 24.23
C ILE A 94 -0.12 8.83 22.79
N GLN A 95 -0.53 9.77 21.94
CA GLN A 95 -0.06 9.82 20.56
C GLN A 95 1.44 10.06 20.49
N ASP A 96 1.94 11.07 21.22
CA ASP A 96 3.36 11.41 21.26
C ASP A 96 4.20 10.29 21.87
N TYR A 97 3.69 9.64 22.93
CA TYR A 97 4.32 8.46 23.51
C TYR A 97 4.43 7.31 22.50
N CYS A 98 3.32 6.93 21.85
CA CYS A 98 3.30 5.83 20.90
C CYS A 98 4.15 6.10 19.66
N VAL A 99 4.20 7.35 19.17
CA VAL A 99 5.12 7.73 18.09
C VAL A 99 6.56 7.61 18.59
N CYS A 100 6.91 8.18 19.74
CA CYS A 100 8.26 8.07 20.29
C CYS A 100 8.73 6.61 20.45
N MET A 101 7.84 5.73 20.92
CA MET A 101 8.19 4.35 21.20
C MET A 101 8.36 3.50 19.94
N TRP A 102 7.52 3.72 18.94
CA TRP A 102 7.42 2.85 17.77
C TRP A 102 8.01 3.42 16.47
N ASP A 103 8.19 4.74 16.36
CA ASP A 103 8.58 5.36 15.09
C ASP A 103 9.96 4.90 14.61
N GLU A 104 10.98 5.06 15.45
CA GLU A 104 12.37 4.72 15.13
C GLU A 104 12.62 3.20 15.01
N PRO A 105 12.13 2.34 15.93
CA PRO A 105 12.36 0.90 15.83
C PRO A 105 11.70 0.29 14.59
N LEU A 106 10.53 0.77 14.20
CA LEU A 106 9.82 0.25 13.02
C LEU A 106 10.46 0.69 11.70
N GLU A 107 11.11 1.87 11.65
CA GLU A 107 11.87 2.29 10.45
C GLU A 107 13.06 1.38 10.15
N LYS A 108 13.71 0.84 11.19
CA LYS A 108 14.86 -0.07 11.04
C LYS A 108 14.48 -1.43 10.47
N LEU A 109 13.19 -1.77 10.44
CA LEU A 109 12.67 -3.04 9.95
C LEU A 109 12.34 -2.98 8.46
N THR A 110 12.41 -4.13 7.80
CA THR A 110 11.90 -4.31 6.44
C THR A 110 10.37 -4.49 6.42
N ASP A 111 9.70 -4.21 5.30
CA ASP A 111 8.25 -4.43 5.15
C ASP A 111 7.84 -5.85 5.52
N LYS A 112 8.70 -6.82 5.14
CA LYS A 112 8.47 -8.24 5.44
C LYS A 112 8.50 -8.50 6.94
N GLN A 113 9.48 -7.95 7.64
CA GLN A 113 9.62 -8.07 9.08
C GLN A 113 8.42 -7.47 9.81
N ILE A 114 8.01 -6.25 9.47
CA ILE A 114 6.84 -5.58 10.10
C ILE A 114 5.56 -6.40 9.87
N ARG A 115 5.35 -6.93 8.66
CA ARG A 115 4.19 -7.80 8.36
C ARG A 115 4.22 -9.15 9.07
N SER A 116 5.40 -9.66 9.41
CA SER A 116 5.56 -10.90 10.15
C SER A 116 5.49 -10.71 11.67
N MET A 117 5.63 -9.48 12.18
CA MET A 117 5.61 -9.22 13.64
C MET A 117 4.32 -9.71 14.30
N SER A 118 3.16 -9.55 13.65
CA SER A 118 1.89 -10.04 14.19
C SER A 118 1.73 -11.57 14.15
N LYS A 119 2.66 -12.28 13.50
CA LYS A 119 2.63 -13.73 13.31
C LYS A 119 3.66 -14.48 14.16
N ILE A 120 4.60 -13.77 14.76
CA ILE A 120 5.64 -14.34 15.61
C ILE A 120 5.28 -14.15 17.08
N ASP A 121 5.94 -14.90 17.96
CA ASP A 121 5.73 -14.80 19.40
C ASP A 121 6.24 -13.46 19.96
N ALA A 122 5.73 -13.07 21.13
CA ALA A 122 6.04 -11.78 21.76
C ALA A 122 7.54 -11.61 22.06
N LYS A 123 8.27 -12.70 22.36
CA LYS A 123 9.70 -12.64 22.61
C LYS A 123 10.47 -12.38 21.33
N ALA A 124 10.16 -13.12 20.26
CA ALA A 124 10.75 -12.89 18.95
C ALA A 124 10.42 -11.49 18.40
N GLN A 125 9.22 -10.97 18.69
CA GLN A 125 8.85 -9.60 18.35
C GLN A 125 9.71 -8.57 19.09
N LEU A 126 9.93 -8.75 20.39
CA LEU A 126 10.81 -7.89 21.18
C LEU A 126 12.26 -7.96 20.70
N ASP A 127 12.78 -9.15 20.42
CA ASP A 127 14.14 -9.35 19.91
C ASP A 127 14.33 -8.63 18.56
N LEU A 128 13.31 -8.66 17.70
CA LEU A 128 13.29 -7.91 16.43
C LEU A 128 13.38 -6.38 16.63
N LEU A 129 12.85 -5.88 17.75
CA LEU A 129 12.84 -4.46 18.14
C LEU A 129 14.06 -4.04 18.97
N GLY A 130 15.07 -4.91 19.09
CA GLY A 130 16.31 -4.67 19.83
C GLY A 130 16.34 -5.27 21.24
N GLY A 131 15.37 -6.12 21.60
CA GLY A 131 15.30 -6.81 22.89
C GLY A 131 14.59 -6.00 23.99
N ALA A 132 14.40 -6.64 25.15
CA ALA A 132 13.73 -6.06 26.31
C ALA A 132 14.45 -4.81 26.84
N ASP A 133 15.77 -4.86 26.99
CA ASP A 133 16.56 -3.72 27.50
C ASP A 133 16.42 -2.47 26.61
N ALA A 134 16.39 -2.66 25.29
CA ALA A 134 16.21 -1.55 24.34
C ALA A 134 14.78 -1.01 24.39
N PHE A 135 13.79 -1.88 24.64
CA PHE A 135 12.41 -1.49 24.82
C PHE A 135 12.24 -0.64 26.08
N GLU A 136 12.73 -1.11 27.22
CA GLU A 136 12.64 -0.43 28.51
C GLU A 136 13.35 0.94 28.48
N LYS A 137 14.56 1.01 27.91
CA LYS A 137 15.24 2.30 27.73
C LYS A 137 14.46 3.29 26.90
N ARG A 138 13.82 2.83 25.82
CA ARG A 138 12.99 3.71 24.98
C ARG A 138 11.75 4.17 25.72
N ASP A 139 11.10 3.25 26.43
CA ASP A 139 9.94 3.55 27.25
C ASP A 139 10.25 4.66 28.27
N GLU A 140 11.31 4.51 29.06
CA GLU A 140 11.76 5.54 30.01
C GLU A 140 12.03 6.89 29.33
N GLN A 141 12.72 6.87 28.19
CA GLN A 141 13.01 8.08 27.42
C GLN A 141 11.75 8.76 26.88
N CYS A 142 10.78 7.99 26.40
CA CYS A 142 9.53 8.50 25.85
C CYS A 142 8.64 9.05 26.96
N VAL A 143 8.53 8.35 28.09
CA VAL A 143 7.82 8.83 29.28
C VAL A 143 8.46 10.12 29.80
N ALA A 144 9.80 10.20 29.87
CA ALA A 144 10.49 11.41 30.34
C ALA A 144 10.27 12.64 29.43
N ARG A 145 9.96 12.42 28.15
CA ARG A 145 9.73 13.49 27.16
C ARG A 145 8.32 14.08 27.17
N LEU A 146 7.33 13.41 27.77
CA LEU A 146 5.95 13.93 27.77
C LEU A 146 5.88 15.25 28.54
N LYS A 147 5.15 16.24 28.05
CA LYS A 147 5.02 17.57 28.67
C LYS A 147 3.59 18.06 28.58
#